data_AF-A0A139WQI8-F1
#
_entry.id   AF-A0A139WQI8-F1
#
_cell.length_a   1.000
_cell.length_b   1.000
_cell.length_c   1.000
_cell.angle_alpha   90.00
_cell.angle_beta   90.00
_cell.angle_gamma   90.00
#
_symmetry.space_group_name_H-M   'P 1'
#
loop_
_entity.id
_entity.type
_entity.pdbx_description
1 polymer ?
#
loop_
_entity_poly.entity_id
_entity_poly.type
_entity_poly.pdbx_seq_one_letter_code
_entity_poly.pdbx_strand_id
1 'polypeptide(L)'
;MNYILVIENQEIPIEEKIAASDDVLRQAISSYYPELAHAQIQRNSEGETVKIKMIKQAGTKGCNTPNIIQYLAESLDCTNPALLLSWQLKLMEINGNLSIEQLIELQPVIDKAVEEGEVWIQAIQATLHSLTNAPSVPSNLAVTGY
;
A
#
# COMPACT_ATOMS: atom_id res chain seq x y z
N MET A 1 -25.21 37.01 12.80
CA MET A 1 -25.33 35.75 12.03
C MET A 1 -24.99 34.63 12.98
N ASN A 2 -25.81 33.57 13.04
CA ASN A 2 -25.55 32.45 13.96
C ASN A 2 -24.76 31.36 13.23
N TYR A 3 -23.72 30.83 13.87
CA TYR A 3 -22.90 29.76 13.29
C TYR A 3 -23.06 28.50 14.12
N ILE A 4 -23.43 27.40 13.45
CA ILE A 4 -23.61 26.09 14.07
C ILE A 4 -22.66 25.11 13.39
N LEU A 5 -21.76 24.53 14.17
CA LEU A 5 -20.88 23.45 13.75
C LEU A 5 -21.59 22.11 13.94
N VAL A 6 -21.60 21.27 12.90
CA VAL A 6 -22.21 19.94 12.92
C VAL A 6 -21.11 18.88 12.80
N ILE A 7 -20.90 18.12 13.87
CA ILE A 7 -19.95 17.00 13.96
C ILE A 7 -20.71 15.77 14.45
N GLU A 8 -20.70 14.67 13.70
CA GLU A 8 -21.32 13.39 14.13
C GLU A 8 -22.74 13.53 14.72
N ASN A 9 -23.58 14.36 14.08
CA ASN A 9 -24.95 14.72 14.49
C ASN A 9 -25.07 15.58 15.77
N GLN A 10 -23.97 16.08 16.32
CA GLN A 10 -23.97 17.09 17.37
C GLN A 10 -23.93 18.49 16.75
N GLU A 11 -24.75 19.39 17.29
CA GLU A 11 -24.78 20.80 16.92
C GLU A 11 -24.09 21.63 18.01
N ILE A 12 -23.02 22.31 17.64
CA ILE A 12 -22.20 23.13 18.54
C ILE A 12 -22.26 24.58 18.08
N PRO A 13 -22.83 25.50 18.88
CA PRO A 13 -22.78 26.92 18.54
C PRO A 13 -21.34 27.43 18.63
N ILE A 14 -20.89 28.13 17.59
CA ILE A 14 -19.54 28.68 17.52
C ILE A 14 -19.56 30.18 17.26
N GLU A 15 -18.53 30.87 17.75
CA GLU A 15 -18.38 32.29 17.51
C GLU A 15 -18.00 32.58 16.05
N GLU A 16 -18.43 33.73 15.55
CA GLU A 16 -18.12 34.20 14.20
C GLU A 16 -16.61 34.24 13.91
N LYS A 17 -15.78 34.55 14.92
CA LYS A 17 -14.32 34.53 14.80
C LYS A 17 -13.76 33.15 14.46
N ILE A 18 -14.36 32.10 15.02
CA ILE A 18 -13.94 30.70 14.78
C ILE A 18 -14.49 30.23 13.43
N ALA A 19 -15.70 30.69 13.06
CA ALA A 19 -16.33 30.38 11.79
C ALA A 19 -15.74 31.15 10.58
N ALA A 20 -14.85 32.13 10.81
CA ALA A 20 -14.35 33.04 9.77
C ALA A 20 -13.55 32.34 8.65
N SER A 21 -12.78 31.29 8.98
CA SER A 21 -11.99 30.52 8.03
C SER A 21 -11.98 29.05 8.39
N ASP A 22 -11.89 28.20 7.37
CA ASP A 22 -11.77 26.76 7.52
C ASP A 22 -10.50 26.38 8.30
N ASP A 23 -9.41 27.13 8.17
CA ASP A 23 -8.16 26.88 8.89
C ASP A 23 -8.27 27.21 10.38
N VAL A 24 -8.93 28.33 10.70
CA VAL A 24 -9.20 28.75 12.09
C VAL A 24 -10.14 27.76 12.77
N LEU A 25 -11.17 27.31 12.07
CA LEU A 25 -12.10 26.29 12.55
C LEU A 25 -11.38 24.97 12.83
N ARG A 26 -10.53 24.50 11.89
CA ARG A 26 -9.73 23.28 12.11
C ARG A 26 -8.83 23.44 13.32
N GLN A 27 -8.09 24.54 13.44
CA GLN A 27 -7.16 24.74 14.54
C GLN A 27 -7.87 24.79 15.91
N ALA A 28 -9.04 25.43 15.99
CA ALA A 28 -9.82 25.49 17.22
C ALA A 28 -10.40 24.12 17.64
N ILE A 29 -10.83 23.31 16.67
CA ILE A 29 -11.51 22.04 16.91
C ILE A 29 -10.54 20.85 17.04
N SER A 30 -9.34 20.94 16.45
CA SER A 30 -8.35 19.84 16.42
C SER A 30 -7.89 19.40 17.82
N SER A 31 -7.91 20.30 18.80
CA SER A 31 -7.59 19.98 20.20
C SER A 31 -8.60 19.02 20.84
N TYR A 32 -9.84 19.04 20.37
CA TYR A 32 -10.94 18.24 20.90
C TYR A 32 -11.29 17.04 20.01
N TYR A 33 -11.12 17.19 18.70
CA TYR A 33 -11.42 16.19 17.68
C TYR A 33 -10.24 16.07 16.69
N PRO A 34 -9.12 15.46 17.12
CA PRO A 34 -7.91 15.34 16.29
C PRO A 34 -8.17 14.59 14.97
N GLU A 35 -9.15 13.70 14.95
CA GLU A 35 -9.59 12.97 13.76
C GLU A 35 -10.26 13.84 12.69
N LEU A 36 -10.58 15.10 12.99
CA LEU A 36 -11.17 16.06 12.06
C LEU A 36 -10.15 17.03 11.46
N ALA A 37 -8.85 16.86 11.76
CA ALA A 37 -7.78 17.70 11.21
C ALA A 37 -7.82 17.78 9.67
N HIS A 38 -8.23 16.70 9.01
CA HIS A 38 -8.40 16.60 7.55
C HIS A 38 -9.87 16.46 7.14
N ALA A 39 -10.81 16.93 7.96
CA ALA A 39 -12.23 16.82 7.63
C ALA A 39 -12.61 17.68 6.43
N GLN A 40 -13.52 17.17 5.63
CA GLN A 40 -14.19 17.97 4.61
C GLN A 40 -15.18 18.92 5.29
N ILE A 41 -15.08 20.21 4.99
CA ILE A 41 -15.94 21.25 5.54
C ILE A 41 -16.98 21.62 4.48
N GLN A 42 -18.25 21.57 4.85
CA GLN A 42 -19.37 22.02 4.01
C GLN A 42 -20.12 23.13 4.73
N ARG A 43 -20.36 24.26 4.05
CA ARG A 43 -21.06 25.42 4.61
C ARG A 43 -22.40 25.60 3.90
N ASN A 44 -23.49 25.50 4.65
CA ASN A 44 -24.84 25.72 4.16
C ASN A 44 -25.45 26.92 4.90
N SER A 45 -25.97 27.89 4.16
CA SER A 45 -26.70 29.02 4.73
C SER A 45 -28.20 28.70 4.76
N GLU A 46 -28.79 28.72 5.95
CA GLU A 46 -30.21 28.52 6.21
C GLU A 46 -30.73 29.77 6.94
N GLY A 47 -31.18 30.76 6.17
CA GLY A 47 -31.67 32.04 6.72
C GLY A 47 -30.59 32.83 7.46
N GLU A 48 -30.81 33.10 8.76
CA GLU A 48 -29.85 33.82 9.61
C GLU A 48 -28.74 32.92 10.21
N THR A 49 -28.79 31.61 9.92
CA THR A 49 -27.89 30.60 10.47
C THR A 49 -27.02 29.98 9.37
N VAL A 50 -25.71 29.90 9.63
CA VAL A 50 -24.76 29.18 8.78
C VAL A 50 -24.42 27.86 9.47
N LYS A 51 -24.82 26.74 8.86
CA LYS A 51 -24.45 25.40 9.30
C LYS A 51 -23.15 24.97 8.64
N ILE A 52 -22.16 24.67 9.45
CA ILE A 52 -20.84 24.20 9.03
C ILE A 52 -20.74 22.72 9.40
N LYS A 53 -20.77 21.83 8.41
CA LYS A 53 -20.67 20.38 8.64
C LYS A 53 -19.23 19.93 8.43
N MET A 54 -18.65 19.29 9.44
CA MET A 54 -17.33 18.63 9.34
C MET A 54 -17.54 17.13 9.16
N ILE A 55 -17.09 16.59 8.03
CA ILE A 55 -17.19 15.18 7.71
C ILE A 55 -15.79 14.56 7.80
N LYS A 56 -15.64 13.58 8.70
CA LYS A 56 -14.41 12.81 8.85
C LYS A 56 -14.06 12.15 7.52
N GLN A 57 -12.89 12.45 6.97
CA GLN A 57 -12.35 11.71 5.85
C GLN A 57 -11.55 10.52 6.37
N ALA A 58 -11.66 9.38 5.67
CA ALA A 58 -10.77 8.27 5.92
C ALA A 58 -9.35 8.73 5.57
N GLY A 59 -8.42 8.72 6.54
CA GLY A 59 -7.03 9.07 6.27
C GLY A 59 -6.42 8.18 5.19
N THR A 60 -5.52 8.73 4.39
CA THR A 60 -4.76 8.01 3.37
C THR A 60 -3.73 7.09 4.03
N LYS A 61 -4.19 5.91 4.46
CA LYS A 61 -3.32 4.88 5.04
C LYS A 61 -2.30 4.41 3.99
N GLY A 62 -1.01 4.47 4.31
CA GLY A 62 0.04 3.72 3.61
C GLY A 62 0.60 4.32 2.30
N CYS A 63 0.31 5.58 1.95
CA CYS A 63 0.75 6.15 0.66
C CYS A 63 2.11 6.90 0.67
N ASN A 64 2.82 6.98 1.80
CA ASN A 64 4.07 7.74 1.90
C ASN A 64 5.34 6.90 1.70
N THR A 65 5.23 5.59 1.49
CA THR A 65 6.34 4.78 0.98
C THR A 65 6.43 4.96 -0.54
N PRO A 66 7.65 5.04 -1.13
CA PRO A 66 7.77 4.95 -2.58
C PRO A 66 7.03 3.70 -3.04
N ASN A 67 6.09 3.93 -3.94
CA ASN A 67 4.90 3.14 -4.19
C ASN A 67 5.25 1.64 -4.31
N ILE A 68 4.99 0.85 -3.26
CA ILE A 68 5.31 -0.59 -3.27
C ILE A 68 4.66 -1.30 -4.46
N ILE A 69 3.50 -0.80 -4.91
CA ILE A 69 2.82 -1.28 -6.11
C ILE A 69 3.65 -0.97 -7.36
N GLN A 70 4.27 0.21 -7.43
CA GLN A 70 5.18 0.56 -8.51
C GLN A 70 6.44 -0.33 -8.51
N TYR A 71 7.04 -0.60 -7.34
CA TYR A 71 8.17 -1.53 -7.27
C TYR A 71 7.81 -2.95 -7.68
N LEU A 72 6.62 -3.43 -7.29
CA LEU A 72 6.12 -4.73 -7.73
C LEU A 72 5.82 -4.73 -9.24
N ALA A 73 5.24 -3.65 -9.77
CA ALA A 73 4.94 -3.50 -11.20
C ALA A 73 6.20 -3.36 -12.07
N GLU A 74 7.27 -2.76 -11.53
CA GLU A 74 8.57 -2.60 -12.19
C GLU A 74 9.50 -3.81 -11.98
N SER A 75 9.16 -4.73 -11.07
CA SER A 75 9.95 -5.93 -10.84
C SER A 75 9.91 -6.84 -12.07
N LEU A 76 11.06 -7.39 -12.45
CA LEU A 76 11.12 -8.33 -13.56
C LEU A 76 10.36 -9.61 -13.21
N ASP A 77 9.40 -9.99 -14.08
CA ASP A 77 8.81 -11.32 -14.03
C ASP A 77 9.89 -12.35 -14.33
N CYS A 78 10.26 -13.11 -13.29
CA CYS A 78 11.30 -14.13 -13.36
C CYS A 78 10.72 -15.47 -12.88
N THR A 79 10.96 -16.54 -13.65
CA THR A 79 10.64 -17.91 -13.25
C THR A 79 11.91 -18.62 -12.80
N ASN A 80 11.81 -19.48 -11.79
CA ASN A 80 12.93 -20.29 -11.34
C ASN A 80 13.55 -21.06 -12.53
N PRO A 81 14.88 -20.98 -12.74
CA PRO A 81 15.54 -21.56 -13.91
C PRO A 81 15.37 -23.08 -14.01
N ALA A 82 15.32 -23.80 -12.87
CA ALA A 82 15.07 -25.24 -12.85
C ALA A 82 13.65 -25.57 -13.36
N LEU A 83 12.64 -24.78 -12.96
CA LEU A 83 11.27 -24.96 -13.45
C LEU A 83 11.16 -24.65 -14.95
N LEU A 84 11.79 -23.55 -15.39
CA LEU A 84 11.80 -23.18 -16.79
C LEU A 84 12.43 -24.28 -17.67
N LEU A 85 13.59 -24.80 -17.25
CA LEU A 85 14.25 -25.90 -17.96
C LEU A 85 13.42 -27.18 -17.94
N SER A 86 12.77 -27.50 -16.81
CA SER A 86 11.91 -28.69 -16.71
C SER A 86 10.77 -28.67 -17.75
N TRP A 87 10.18 -27.50 -17.99
CA TRP A 87 9.14 -27.34 -19.02
C TRP A 87 9.70 -27.47 -20.43
N GLN A 88 10.89 -26.92 -20.68
CA GLN A 88 11.55 -27.05 -21.99
C GLN A 88 11.86 -28.52 -22.29
N LEU A 89 12.45 -29.25 -21.34
CA LEU A 89 12.73 -30.69 -21.47
C LEU A 89 11.44 -31.48 -21.69
N LYS A 90 10.36 -31.17 -20.96
CA LYS A 90 9.07 -31.83 -21.14
C LYS A 90 8.49 -31.59 -22.53
N LEU A 91 8.63 -30.38 -23.07
CA LEU A 91 8.18 -30.05 -24.41
C LEU A 91 9.04 -30.76 -25.48
N MET A 92 10.34 -30.89 -25.26
CA MET A 92 11.22 -31.69 -26.13
C MET A 92 10.82 -33.16 -26.13
N GLU A 93 10.53 -33.75 -24.97
CA GLU A 93 10.08 -35.14 -24.83
C GLU A 93 8.76 -35.38 -25.60
N ILE A 94 7.76 -34.51 -25.40
CA ILE A 94 6.46 -34.62 -26.08
C ILE A 94 6.61 -34.56 -27.61
N ASN A 95 7.54 -33.72 -28.09
CA ASN A 95 7.81 -33.58 -29.51
C ASN A 95 8.71 -34.69 -30.09
N GLY A 96 9.16 -35.66 -29.26
CA GLY A 96 10.08 -36.71 -29.66
C GLY A 96 11.51 -36.22 -29.92
N ASN A 97 11.86 -35.02 -29.47
CA ASN A 97 13.15 -34.35 -29.66
C ASN A 97 14.05 -34.44 -28.42
N LEU A 98 13.91 -35.51 -27.63
CA LEU A 98 14.71 -35.76 -26.44
C LEU A 98 15.29 -37.17 -26.48
N SER A 99 16.48 -37.30 -27.06
CA SER A 99 17.25 -38.54 -27.06
C SER A 99 18.16 -38.65 -25.83
N ILE A 100 18.72 -39.84 -25.58
CA ILE A 100 19.66 -40.08 -24.48
C ILE A 100 20.94 -39.27 -24.70
N GLU A 101 21.43 -39.18 -25.93
CA GLU A 101 22.63 -38.43 -26.29
C GLU A 101 22.42 -36.93 -25.99
N GLN A 102 21.26 -36.39 -26.34
CA GLN A 102 20.89 -35.01 -26.01
C GLN A 102 20.81 -34.78 -24.50
N LEU A 103 20.26 -35.74 -23.74
CA LEU A 103 20.22 -35.65 -22.28
C LEU A 103 21.63 -35.63 -21.65
N ILE A 104 22.56 -36.41 -22.20
CA ILE A 104 23.96 -36.41 -21.75
C ILE A 104 24.60 -35.06 -22.04
N GLU A 105 24.38 -34.48 -23.22
CA GLU A 105 24.90 -33.16 -23.58
C GLU A 105 24.28 -32.04 -22.74
N LEU A 106 23.02 -32.18 -22.32
CA LEU A 106 22.30 -31.20 -21.51
C LEU A 106 22.65 -31.27 -20.02
N GLN A 107 23.38 -32.30 -19.55
CA GLN A 107 23.65 -32.44 -18.11
C GLN A 107 24.27 -31.20 -17.45
N PRO A 108 25.32 -30.57 -18.02
CA PRO A 108 25.88 -29.36 -17.44
C PRO A 108 24.87 -28.21 -17.32
N VAL A 109 23.91 -28.13 -18.24
CA VAL A 109 22.84 -27.12 -18.22
C VAL A 109 21.80 -27.46 -17.15
N ILE A 110 21.45 -28.74 -17.01
CA ILE A 110 20.54 -29.24 -15.97
C ILE A 110 21.12 -28.96 -14.59
N ASP A 111 22.36 -29.39 -14.34
CA ASP A 111 23.04 -29.20 -13.06
C ASP A 111 23.08 -27.72 -12.68
N LYS A 112 23.47 -26.85 -13.63
CA LYS A 112 23.51 -25.41 -13.41
C LYS A 112 22.13 -24.81 -13.10
N ALA A 113 21.09 -25.20 -13.85
CA ALA A 113 19.75 -24.68 -13.63
C ALA A 113 19.17 -25.12 -12.27
N VAL A 114 19.50 -26.35 -11.83
CA VAL A 114 19.15 -26.85 -10.49
C VAL A 114 19.88 -26.06 -9.41
N GLU A 115 21.20 -25.89 -9.53
CA GLU A 115 22.00 -25.12 -8.57
C GLU A 115 21.48 -23.68 -8.42
N GLU A 116 21.29 -22.97 -9.53
CA GLU A 116 20.72 -21.62 -9.51
C GLU A 116 19.29 -21.61 -8.93
N GLY A 117 18.49 -22.61 -9.26
CA GLY A 117 17.13 -22.77 -8.77
C GLY A 117 17.07 -22.98 -7.25
N GLU A 118 18.00 -23.74 -6.68
CA GLU A 118 18.12 -23.95 -5.23
C GLU A 118 18.53 -22.68 -4.51
N VAL A 119 19.48 -21.91 -5.07
CA VAL A 119 19.88 -20.60 -4.53
C VAL A 119 18.68 -19.66 -4.44
N TRP A 120 17.82 -19.64 -5.47
CA TRP A 120 16.59 -18.83 -5.45
C TRP A 120 15.63 -19.26 -4.35
N ILE A 121 15.43 -20.57 -4.17
CA ILE A 121 14.56 -21.10 -3.11
C ILE A 121 15.08 -20.69 -1.74
N GLN A 122 16.38 -20.83 -1.49
CA GLN A 122 17.01 -20.44 -0.22
C GLN A 122 16.83 -18.94 0.05
N ALA A 123 17.06 -18.09 -0.95
CA ALA A 123 16.88 -16.65 -0.83
C ALA A 123 15.43 -16.28 -0.50
N ILE A 124 14.46 -16.84 -1.23
CA ILE A 124 13.03 -16.60 -0.99
C ILE A 124 12.63 -17.05 0.42
N GLN A 125 13.05 -18.25 0.84
CA GLN A 125 12.76 -18.75 2.18
C GLN A 125 13.34 -17.86 3.27
N ALA A 126 14.59 -17.42 3.11
CA ALA A 126 15.24 -16.50 4.05
C ALA A 126 14.49 -15.17 4.13
N THR A 127 14.14 -14.56 3.00
CA THR A 127 13.36 -13.32 2.95
C THR A 127 11.98 -13.49 3.59
N LEU A 128 11.27 -14.57 3.26
CA LEU A 128 9.94 -14.83 3.82
C LEU A 128 10.00 -15.06 5.33
N HIS A 129 11.02 -15.77 5.81
CA HIS A 129 11.28 -15.93 7.24
C HIS A 129 11.52 -14.58 7.93
N SER A 130 12.37 -13.72 7.35
CA SER A 130 12.62 -12.38 7.88
C SER A 130 11.37 -11.51 7.90
N LEU A 131 10.55 -11.55 6.85
CA LEU A 131 9.31 -10.77 6.77
C LEU A 131 8.26 -11.25 7.77
N THR A 132 8.11 -12.57 7.94
CA THR A 132 7.11 -13.15 8.84
C THR A 132 7.47 -12.90 10.31
N ASN A 133 8.76 -12.86 10.63
CA ASN A 133 9.27 -12.64 11.99
C ASN A 133 9.67 -11.18 12.27
N ALA A 134 9.47 -10.27 11.30
CA ALA A 134 9.79 -8.87 11.48
C ALA A 134 8.91 -8.27 12.60
N PRO A 135 9.48 -7.54 13.57
CA PRO A 135 8.68 -6.88 14.59
C PRO A 135 7.79 -5.82 13.93
N SER A 136 6.61 -5.59 14.51
CA SER A 136 5.77 -4.46 14.13
C SER A 136 6.50 -3.15 14.46
N VAL A 137 7.09 -2.51 13.45
CA VAL A 137 7.76 -1.22 13.60
C VAL A 137 6.80 -0.11 13.21
N PRO A 138 6.51 0.86 14.10
CA PRO A 138 5.76 2.04 13.71
C PRO A 138 6.55 2.79 12.64
N SER A 139 5.87 3.24 11.58
CA SER A 139 6.54 4.01 10.53
C SER A 139 7.24 5.24 11.11
N ASN A 140 8.48 5.47 10.71
CA ASN A 140 9.23 6.69 11.04
C ASN A 140 8.74 7.91 10.25
N LEU A 141 7.84 7.71 9.29
CA LEU A 141 7.16 8.77 8.57
C LEU A 141 5.85 9.09 9.30
N ALA A 142 5.78 10.30 9.85
CA ALA A 142 4.50 10.85 10.25
C ALA A 142 3.62 10.93 9.00
N VAL A 143 2.49 10.21 9.00
CA VAL A 143 1.47 10.36 7.97
C VAL A 143 0.81 11.70 8.20
N THR A 144 1.40 12.76 7.67
CA THR A 144 0.73 14.05 7.51
C THR A 144 -0.36 13.82 6.47
N GLY A 145 -1.62 13.77 6.91
CA GLY A 145 -2.73 13.78 5.97
C GLY A 145 -2.67 15.04 5.12
N TYR A 146 -3.24 14.96 3.92
CA TYR A 146 -3.56 16.15 3.13
C TYR A 146 -4.89 16.70 3.62
#